data_AF-A0A8I1THE2-F1
#
_entry.id   AF-A0A8I1THE2-F1
#
_cell.length_a   1.000
_cell.length_b   1.000
_cell.length_c   1.000
_cell.angle_alpha   90.00
_cell.angle_beta   90.00
_cell.angle_gamma   90.00
#
_symmetry.space_group_name_H-M   'P 1'
#
loop_
_entity.id
_entity.type
_entity.pdbx_description
1 polymer ?
#
loop_
_entity_poly.entity_id
_entity_poly.type
_entity_poly.pdbx_seq_one_letter_code
_entity_poly.pdbx_strand_id
1 'polypeptide(L)'
;MASTGHSTRRTVLKAGLVLATTGHPAVAGGGFAEAPPDPLVDAIRAYKNGIAAFDAIKEDDWPLHGGEEAVIEKTYAKSLQALQSWHKPALTRQGAVEALRFAHTENKAHCSNPIIMAMLTAALTYFEGESA
;
A
#
# COMPACT_ATOMS: atom_id res chain seq x y z
N MET A 1 -15.61 -51.80 33.38
CA MET A 1 -16.63 -51.98 32.30
C MET A 1 -16.01 -51.48 31.00
N ALA A 2 -16.09 -52.31 29.96
CA ALA A 2 -15.51 -52.20 28.61
C ALA A 2 -16.02 -50.95 27.84
N SER A 3 -15.20 -50.22 27.07
CA SER A 3 -14.70 -50.45 25.69
C SER A 3 -15.73 -50.23 24.56
N THR A 4 -15.46 -49.19 23.76
CA THR A 4 -15.59 -49.02 22.29
C THR A 4 -16.94 -49.15 21.57
N GLY A 5 -17.22 -48.14 20.73
CA GLY A 5 -17.94 -48.28 19.46
C GLY A 5 -18.50 -46.94 18.99
N HIS A 6 -18.59 -46.58 17.71
CA HIS A 6 -18.03 -47.03 16.44
C HIS A 6 -18.29 -45.84 15.47
N SER A 7 -17.42 -45.61 14.50
CA SER A 7 -17.55 -44.56 13.48
C SER A 7 -18.80 -44.77 12.60
N THR A 8 -19.40 -43.72 12.03
CA THR A 8 -20.23 -43.86 10.82
C THR A 8 -20.02 -42.69 9.89
N ARG A 9 -19.29 -42.97 8.80
CA ARG A 9 -19.21 -42.17 7.58
C ARG A 9 -20.56 -42.20 6.85
N ARG A 10 -20.97 -41.06 6.29
CA ARG A 10 -21.92 -41.04 5.17
C ARG A 10 -21.47 -40.05 4.10
N THR A 11 -20.69 -40.59 3.17
CA THR A 11 -20.67 -40.28 1.73
C THR A 11 -22.13 -40.27 1.22
N VAL A 12 -22.62 -39.50 0.26
CA VAL A 12 -22.16 -39.08 -1.08
C VAL A 12 -23.11 -37.95 -1.50
N LEU A 13 -22.66 -36.98 -2.30
CA LEU A 13 -23.46 -36.48 -3.43
C LEU A 13 -22.55 -35.80 -4.45
N LYS A 14 -22.22 -36.60 -5.47
CA LYS A 14 -21.84 -36.15 -6.80
C LYS A 14 -23.03 -35.38 -7.39
N ALA A 15 -22.81 -34.13 -7.79
CA ALA A 15 -23.56 -33.51 -8.88
C ALA A 15 -22.55 -32.70 -9.69
N GLY A 16 -22.22 -33.23 -10.87
CA GLY A 16 -21.43 -32.52 -11.86
C GLY A 16 -22.25 -31.39 -12.47
N LEU A 17 -21.62 -30.24 -12.62
CA LEU A 17 -22.06 -29.21 -13.55
C LEU A 17 -20.88 -28.90 -14.46
N VAL A 18 -20.94 -29.42 -15.68
CA VAL A 18 -20.14 -28.97 -16.81
C VAL A 18 -20.98 -27.93 -17.53
N LEU A 19 -20.52 -26.68 -17.61
CA LEU A 19 -21.03 -25.74 -18.61
C LEU A 19 -19.94 -24.78 -19.10
N ALA A 20 -19.59 -25.00 -20.37
CA ALA A 20 -19.12 -24.08 -21.40
C ALA A 20 -18.03 -23.03 -21.07
N THR A 21 -16.81 -23.31 -21.56
CA THR A 21 -15.79 -22.30 -21.81
C THR A 21 -16.19 -21.45 -23.02
N THR A 22 -16.69 -20.23 -22.80
CA THR A 22 -16.70 -19.20 -23.84
C THR A 22 -15.31 -18.57 -23.89
N GLY A 23 -14.52 -18.99 -24.89
CA GLY A 23 -13.26 -18.35 -25.23
C GLY A 23 -13.55 -16.91 -25.64
N HIS A 24 -13.09 -15.97 -24.83
CA HIS A 24 -13.03 -14.57 -25.23
C HIS A 24 -11.73 -14.39 -26.01
N PRO A 25 -11.75 -13.77 -27.20
CA PRO A 25 -10.51 -13.37 -27.84
C PRO A 25 -9.81 -12.38 -26.91
N ALA A 26 -8.62 -12.75 -26.43
CA ALA A 26 -7.72 -11.80 -25.80
C ALA A 26 -7.35 -10.77 -26.86
N VAL A 27 -8.00 -9.60 -26.80
CA VAL A 27 -7.53 -8.42 -27.52
C VAL A 27 -6.14 -8.17 -26.98
N ALA A 28 -5.13 -8.35 -27.83
CA ALA A 28 -3.78 -7.90 -27.57
C ALA A 28 -3.84 -6.38 -27.44
N GLY A 29 -4.14 -5.90 -26.23
CA GLY A 29 -4.03 -4.52 -25.86
C GLY A 29 -2.58 -4.13 -26.04
N GLY A 30 -2.32 -3.25 -27.01
CA GLY A 30 -1.00 -2.65 -27.21
C GLY A 30 -0.47 -2.21 -25.87
N GLY A 31 0.69 -2.74 -25.50
CA GLY A 31 1.37 -2.37 -24.28
C GLY A 31 1.60 -0.87 -24.32
N PHE A 32 0.81 -0.12 -23.53
CA PHE A 32 1.29 1.15 -23.02
C PHE A 32 2.55 0.78 -22.27
N ALA A 33 3.72 1.16 -22.82
CA ALA A 33 4.97 0.98 -22.12
C ALA A 33 4.77 1.59 -20.72
N GLU A 34 4.78 0.74 -19.70
CA GLU A 34 4.62 1.18 -18.33
C GLU A 34 5.72 2.19 -18.07
N ALA A 35 5.33 3.43 -17.73
CA ALA A 35 6.29 4.46 -17.39
C ALA A 35 7.25 3.89 -16.34
N PRO A 36 8.57 4.17 -16.44
CA PRO A 36 9.53 3.64 -15.49
C PRO A 36 9.02 3.86 -14.06
N PRO A 37 9.02 2.82 -13.20
CA PRO A 37 8.46 2.93 -11.87
C PRO A 37 9.14 4.06 -11.11
N ASP A 38 8.36 4.92 -10.46
CA ASP A 38 8.86 6.03 -9.66
C ASP A 38 9.00 5.59 -8.20
N PRO A 39 10.22 5.44 -7.66
CA PRO A 39 10.44 4.97 -6.30
C PRO A 39 9.78 5.85 -5.23
N LEU A 40 9.51 7.13 -5.54
CA LEU A 40 8.80 8.03 -4.64
C LEU A 40 7.34 7.60 -4.47
N VAL A 41 6.69 7.17 -5.55
CA VAL A 41 5.30 6.69 -5.51
C VAL A 41 5.19 5.44 -4.65
N ASP A 42 6.16 4.53 -4.73
CA ASP A 42 6.20 3.34 -3.90
C ASP A 42 6.41 3.66 -2.43
N ALA A 43 7.27 4.64 -2.12
CA ALA A 43 7.48 5.11 -0.74
C ALA A 43 6.21 5.75 -0.15
N ILE A 44 5.51 6.60 -0.92
CA ILE A 44 4.22 7.19 -0.52
C ILE A 44 3.18 6.09 -0.29
N ARG A 45 3.11 5.09 -1.18
CA ARG A 45 2.17 3.97 -1.05
C ARG A 45 2.47 3.15 0.21
N ALA A 46 3.74 2.88 0.50
CA ALA A 46 4.14 2.16 1.70
C ALA A 46 3.68 2.88 2.97
N TYR A 47 3.86 4.20 3.04
CA TYR A 47 3.37 5.01 4.17
C TYR A 47 1.84 4.96 4.32
N LYS A 48 1.10 5.18 3.22
CA LYS A 48 -0.38 5.11 3.24
C LYS A 48 -0.87 3.74 3.71
N ASN A 49 -0.24 2.65 3.25
CA ASN A 49 -0.55 1.30 3.70
C ASN A 49 -0.23 1.08 5.18
N GLY A 50 0.89 1.65 5.66
CA GLY A 50 1.26 1.64 7.08
C GLY A 50 0.22 2.35 7.95
N ILE A 51 -0.24 3.54 7.54
CA ILE A 51 -1.30 4.28 8.24
C ILE A 51 -2.60 3.46 8.27
N ALA A 52 -3.01 2.87 7.14
CA ALA A 52 -4.18 1.99 7.12
C ALA A 52 -4.03 0.76 8.05
N ALA A 53 -2.82 0.22 8.19
CA ALA A 53 -2.52 -0.88 9.12
C ALA A 53 -2.55 -0.42 10.59
N PHE A 54 -2.13 0.82 10.87
CA PHE A 54 -2.26 1.44 12.19
C PHE A 54 -3.74 1.63 12.56
N ASP A 55 -4.52 2.23 11.66
CA ASP A 55 -5.95 2.50 11.86
C ASP A 55 -6.78 1.22 12.03
N ALA A 56 -6.31 0.08 11.50
CA ALA A 56 -6.95 -1.22 11.67
C ALA A 56 -6.78 -1.82 13.07
N ILE A 57 -5.82 -1.33 13.87
CA ILE A 57 -5.54 -1.81 15.23
C ILE A 57 -6.21 -0.87 16.22
N LYS A 58 -7.21 -1.37 16.94
CA LYS A 58 -7.93 -0.58 17.95
C LYS A 58 -7.00 -0.16 19.08
N GLU A 59 -7.20 1.06 19.57
CA GLU A 59 -6.43 1.63 20.68
C GLU A 59 -6.45 0.75 21.94
N ASP A 60 -7.61 0.19 22.27
CA ASP A 60 -7.78 -0.75 23.40
C ASP A 60 -6.89 -2.00 23.28
N ASP A 61 -6.49 -2.39 22.05
CA ASP A 61 -5.64 -3.54 21.78
C ASP A 61 -4.15 -3.18 21.75
N TRP A 62 -3.76 -1.90 21.81
CA TRP A 62 -2.37 -1.47 21.78
C TRP A 62 -1.51 -2.11 22.90
N PRO A 63 -1.97 -2.26 24.16
CA PRO A 63 -1.22 -2.98 25.19
C PRO A 63 -0.86 -4.42 24.80
N LEU A 64 -1.70 -5.11 24.02
CA LEU A 64 -1.44 -6.47 23.52
C LEU A 64 -0.29 -6.50 22.49
N HIS A 65 0.02 -5.35 21.90
CA HIS A 65 1.09 -5.19 20.93
C HIS A 65 2.36 -4.56 21.51
N GLY A 66 2.40 -4.28 22.81
CA GLY A 66 3.52 -3.61 23.47
C GLY A 66 3.37 -2.08 23.60
N GLY A 67 2.16 -1.56 23.44
CA GLY A 67 1.84 -0.14 23.53
C GLY A 67 1.81 0.57 22.17
N GLU A 68 1.41 1.85 22.18
CA GLU A 68 1.28 2.71 20.99
C GLU A 68 2.54 2.70 20.12
N GLU A 69 3.70 2.97 20.72
CA GLU A 69 4.98 3.04 20.01
C GLU A 69 5.32 1.75 19.26
N ALA A 70 5.00 0.58 19.83
CA ALA A 70 5.20 -0.70 19.16
C ALA A 70 4.23 -0.90 17.98
N VAL A 71 3.02 -0.33 18.06
CA VAL A 71 2.06 -0.29 16.96
C VAL A 71 2.53 0.67 15.86
N ILE A 72 3.05 1.84 16.21
CA ILE A 72 3.65 2.81 15.28
C ILE A 72 4.85 2.17 14.55
N GLU A 73 5.78 1.58 15.29
CA GLU A 73 7.02 0.98 14.75
C GLU A 73 6.73 -0.12 13.73
N LYS A 74 5.76 -1.00 14.03
CA LYS A 74 5.41 -2.13 13.15
C LYS A 74 4.55 -1.74 11.94
N THR A 75 3.97 -0.53 11.90
CA THR A 75 3.01 -0.12 10.87
C THR A 75 3.60 0.90 9.90
N TYR A 76 3.78 2.16 10.33
CA TYR A 76 4.15 3.25 9.42
C TYR A 76 5.50 3.92 9.72
N ALA A 77 6.11 3.69 10.89
CA ALA A 77 7.33 4.42 11.32
C ALA A 77 8.46 4.34 10.28
N LYS A 78 8.73 3.14 9.75
CA LYS A 78 9.79 2.94 8.76
C LYS A 78 9.54 3.69 7.45
N SER A 79 8.31 3.64 6.94
CA SER A 79 7.92 4.38 5.73
C SER A 79 7.90 5.89 5.94
N LEU A 80 7.49 6.33 7.13
CA LEU A 80 7.56 7.72 7.54
C LEU A 80 9.00 8.22 7.51
N GLN A 81 9.94 7.50 8.14
CA GLN A 81 11.35 7.84 8.14
C GLN A 81 11.95 7.90 6.72
N ALA A 82 11.56 6.97 5.86
CA ALA A 82 12.00 6.94 4.46
C ALA A 82 11.55 8.20 3.69
N LEU A 83 10.31 8.67 3.92
CA LEU A 83 9.80 9.89 3.31
C LEU A 83 10.41 11.16 3.92
N GLN A 84 10.62 11.19 5.24
CA GLN A 84 11.28 12.31 5.93
C GLN A 84 12.72 12.51 5.46
N SER A 85 13.41 11.41 5.15
CA SER A 85 14.80 11.42 4.67
C SER A 85 14.91 11.49 3.14
N TRP A 86 13.79 11.69 2.44
CA TRP A 86 13.76 11.69 0.98
C TRP A 86 14.37 12.97 0.41
N HIS A 87 15.40 12.81 -0.42
CA HIS A 87 16.15 13.92 -1.02
C HIS A 87 16.37 13.76 -2.53
N LYS A 88 15.67 12.81 -3.17
CA LYS A 88 15.78 12.56 -4.61
C LYS A 88 14.61 13.21 -5.35
N PRO A 89 14.79 13.69 -6.59
CA PRO A 89 13.67 14.16 -7.39
C PRO A 89 12.67 13.04 -7.66
N ALA A 90 11.41 13.40 -7.95
CA ALA A 90 10.52 12.49 -8.65
C ALA A 90 11.14 12.16 -10.03
N LEU A 91 10.92 10.95 -10.53
CA LEU A 91 11.46 10.51 -11.82
C LEU A 91 10.43 10.62 -12.94
N THR A 92 9.16 10.83 -12.58
CA THR A 92 8.05 10.91 -13.52
C THR A 92 7.10 12.05 -13.14
N ARG A 93 6.36 12.56 -14.14
CA ARG A 93 5.31 13.56 -13.91
C ARG A 93 4.25 13.03 -12.95
N GLN A 94 3.90 11.75 -13.07
CA GLN A 94 2.97 11.10 -12.15
C GLN A 94 3.50 11.13 -10.71
N GLY A 95 4.77 10.79 -10.50
CA GLY A 95 5.39 10.84 -9.17
C GLY A 95 5.47 12.24 -8.60
N ALA A 96 5.80 13.24 -9.42
CA ALA A 96 5.81 14.64 -9.01
C ALA A 96 4.40 15.12 -8.57
N VAL A 97 3.36 14.79 -9.34
CA VAL A 97 1.96 15.12 -8.98
C VAL A 97 1.51 14.38 -7.72
N GLU A 98 1.87 13.11 -7.57
CA GLU A 98 1.52 12.33 -6.37
C GLU A 98 2.21 12.89 -5.12
N ALA A 99 3.46 13.33 -5.22
CA ALA A 99 4.17 14.02 -4.14
C ALA A 99 3.43 15.30 -3.70
N LEU A 100 2.96 16.11 -4.66
CA LEU A 100 2.17 17.31 -4.35
C LEU A 100 0.83 16.98 -3.67
N ARG A 101 0.11 15.98 -4.17
CA ARG A 101 -1.17 15.53 -3.57
C ARG A 101 -0.98 15.02 -2.15
N PHE A 102 0.08 14.26 -1.94
CA PHE A 102 0.44 13.73 -0.64
C PHE A 102 0.81 14.85 0.34
N ALA A 103 1.70 15.78 -0.05
CA ALA A 103 2.05 16.94 0.76
C ALA A 103 0.84 17.79 1.17
N HIS A 104 -0.07 18.04 0.22
CA HIS A 104 -1.30 18.79 0.49
C HIS A 104 -2.21 18.06 1.51
N THR A 105 -2.32 16.74 1.41
CA THR A 105 -3.13 15.93 2.33
C THR A 105 -2.55 15.92 3.74
N GLU A 106 -1.24 15.64 3.86
CA GLU A 106 -0.54 15.61 5.15
C GLU A 106 -0.56 16.99 5.84
N ASN A 107 -0.42 18.08 5.08
CA ASN A 107 -0.49 19.43 5.64
C ASN A 107 -1.86 19.73 6.28
N LYS A 108 -2.94 19.32 5.62
CA LYS A 108 -4.30 19.54 6.14
C LYS A 108 -4.59 18.72 7.39
N ALA A 109 -4.02 17.53 7.51
CA ALA A 109 -4.30 16.60 8.59
C ALA A 109 -3.37 16.78 9.81
N HIS A 110 -2.09 17.06 9.57
CA HIS A 110 -1.05 16.90 10.61
C HIS A 110 -0.05 18.06 10.70
N CYS A 111 -0.11 19.08 9.84
CA CYS A 111 0.84 20.21 9.82
C CYS A 111 2.33 19.78 9.84
N SER A 112 2.66 18.60 9.27
CA SER A 112 3.98 17.95 9.43
C SER A 112 5.05 18.49 8.47
N ASN A 113 5.95 19.32 8.97
CA ASN A 113 6.94 20.07 8.17
C ASN A 113 7.95 19.20 7.37
N PRO A 114 8.57 18.13 7.91
CA PRO A 114 9.68 17.46 7.22
C PRO A 114 9.27 16.68 5.96
N ILE A 115 8.15 15.96 6.01
CA ILE A 115 7.65 15.20 4.85
C ILE A 115 7.18 16.16 3.77
N ILE A 116 6.44 17.21 4.15
CA ILE A 116 5.91 18.21 3.20
C ILE A 116 7.06 18.83 2.40
N MET A 117 8.13 19.26 3.08
CA MET A 117 9.29 19.87 2.41
C MET A 117 10.00 18.88 1.48
N ALA A 118 10.15 17.61 1.88
CA ALA A 118 10.74 16.58 1.03
C ALA A 118 9.94 16.35 -0.25
N MET A 119 8.61 16.27 -0.16
CA MET A 119 7.71 16.08 -1.30
C MET A 119 7.67 17.28 -2.24
N LEU A 120 7.62 18.50 -1.68
CA LEU A 120 7.68 19.74 -2.46
C LEU A 120 9.00 19.82 -3.23
N THR A 121 10.13 19.51 -2.59
CA THR A 121 11.45 19.49 -3.23
C THR A 121 11.49 18.48 -4.37
N ALA A 122 11.02 17.25 -4.13
CA ALA A 122 11.02 16.20 -5.14
C ALA A 122 10.20 16.58 -6.39
N ALA A 123 9.04 17.23 -6.21
CA ALA A 123 8.20 17.69 -7.31
C ALA A 123 8.80 18.90 -8.03
N LEU A 124 9.32 19.90 -7.29
CA LEU A 124 9.93 21.10 -7.87
C LEU A 124 11.12 20.75 -8.76
N THR A 125 12.04 19.92 -8.27
CA THR A 125 13.23 19.51 -9.05
C THR A 125 12.84 18.76 -10.34
N TYR A 126 11.78 17.97 -10.32
CA TYR A 126 11.26 17.33 -11.54
C TYR A 126 10.78 18.37 -12.57
N PHE A 127 9.91 19.30 -12.15
CA PHE A 127 9.32 20.29 -13.07
C PHE A 127 10.30 21.36 -13.55
N GLU A 128 11.27 21.75 -12.71
CA GLU A 128 12.37 22.65 -13.12
C GLU A 128 13.25 21.98 -14.18
N GLY A 129 13.52 20.67 -14.04
CA GLY A 129 14.26 19.89 -15.04
C GLY A 129 13.53 19.72 -16.38
N GLU A 130 12.19 19.67 -16.39
CA GLU A 130 11.39 19.67 -17.63
C GLU A 130 11.40 21.03 -18.36
N SER A 131 11.72 22.12 -17.66
CA SER A 131 11.60 23.50 -18.17
C SER A 131 12.93 24.08 -18.69
N ALA A 132 14.04 23.33 -18.58
CA ALA A 132 15.40 23.73 -18.97
C ALA A 132 15.80 23.17 -20.34
#